data_AF-A0A1M4W8Z0-F1
#
_entry.id   AF-A0A1M4W8Z0-F1
#
_cell.length_a   1.000
_cell.length_b   1.000
_cell.length_c   1.000
_cell.angle_alpha   90.00
_cell.angle_beta   90.00
_cell.angle_gamma   90.00
#
_symmetry.space_group_name_H-M   'P 1'
#
loop_
_entity.id
_entity.type
_entity.pdbx_description
1 polymer ?
#
loop_
_entity_poly.entity_id
_entity_poly.type
_entity_poly.pdbx_seq_one_letter_code
_entity_poly.pdbx_strand_id
1 'polypeptide(L)'
;MQRIVFSSFLLLLFSIGSEAQDKNEIASFLKDKRISKAAKDYYHGKFKATDNAKTFSIVDNILTKNFQTRPFYLYLTTQIMKNSDGALSEELGLRAKEYLEQHPDWALLFLRGNLATPSFISIWAETIAGEIMIDCEGKEKQCAKQWYETANKKTSTNQKQTLVDLYRQVSARCP
;
A
#
# COMPACT_ATOMS: atom_id res chain seq x y z
N MET A 1 34.05 -30.74 -43.98
CA MET A 1 33.21 -30.84 -42.76
C MET A 1 33.33 -29.51 -42.02
N GLN A 2 32.53 -28.53 -42.42
CA GLN A 2 31.27 -28.10 -41.81
C GLN A 2 31.48 -27.26 -40.54
N ARG A 3 31.27 -25.94 -40.72
CA ARG A 3 31.39 -24.88 -39.73
C ARG A 3 30.22 -24.96 -38.74
N ILE A 4 30.52 -24.90 -37.45
CA ILE A 4 29.51 -24.75 -36.39
C ILE A 4 29.15 -23.28 -36.31
N VAL A 5 27.92 -22.94 -36.69
CA VAL A 5 27.31 -21.62 -36.46
C VAL A 5 26.37 -21.79 -35.26
N PHE A 6 26.78 -21.33 -34.08
CA PHE A 6 25.87 -21.14 -32.96
C PHE A 6 25.05 -19.87 -33.23
N SER A 7 23.88 -20.05 -33.82
CA SER A 7 22.90 -18.98 -34.02
C SER A 7 22.21 -18.71 -32.69
N SER A 8 22.64 -17.63 -32.04
CA SER A 8 21.91 -16.98 -30.94
C SER A 8 20.51 -16.60 -31.40
N PHE A 9 19.50 -17.28 -30.89
CA PHE A 9 18.12 -16.81 -30.96
C PHE A 9 17.42 -17.11 -29.64
N LEU A 10 17.86 -16.39 -28.58
CA LEU A 10 17.12 -16.31 -27.32
C LEU A 10 16.01 -15.27 -27.51
N LEU A 11 14.87 -15.72 -28.04
CA LEU A 11 13.68 -14.89 -28.19
C LEU A 11 13.12 -14.52 -26.81
N LEU A 12 13.08 -13.21 -26.57
CA LEU A 12 12.33 -12.56 -25.51
C LEU A 12 10.88 -13.07 -25.50
N LEU A 13 10.48 -13.77 -24.43
CA LEU A 13 9.09 -13.81 -24.02
C LEU A 13 8.87 -12.60 -23.10
N PHE A 14 8.41 -11.51 -23.71
CA PHE A 14 7.86 -10.36 -23.02
C PHE A 14 6.69 -10.81 -22.13
N SER A 15 6.75 -10.40 -20.87
CA SER A 15 5.76 -10.61 -19.83
C SER A 15 4.37 -10.18 -20.26
N ILE A 16 3.50 -11.14 -20.58
CA ILE A 16 2.04 -10.94 -20.55
C ILE A 16 1.55 -11.57 -19.25
N GLY A 17 1.38 -10.76 -18.21
CA GLY A 17 0.82 -11.25 -16.96
C GLY A 17 1.02 -10.32 -15.78
N SER A 18 0.19 -9.28 -15.66
CA SER A 18 -0.13 -8.72 -14.35
C SER A 18 -1.62 -8.39 -14.25
N GLU A 19 -2.20 -7.77 -15.27
CA GLU A 19 -3.58 -7.26 -15.18
C GLU A 19 -4.68 -8.35 -15.08
N ALA A 20 -4.46 -9.54 -15.68
CA ALA A 20 -5.42 -10.65 -15.61
C ALA A 20 -5.39 -11.38 -14.25
N GLN A 21 -4.22 -11.38 -13.58
CA GLN A 21 -4.05 -12.02 -12.28
C GLN A 21 -4.73 -11.21 -11.18
N ASP A 22 -4.60 -9.88 -11.25
CA ASP A 22 -5.19 -8.94 -10.28
C ASP A 22 -6.73 -8.97 -10.30
N LYS A 23 -7.32 -9.03 -11.50
CA LYS A 23 -8.80 -9.11 -11.67
C LYS A 23 -9.38 -10.39 -11.07
N ASN A 24 -8.68 -11.51 -11.18
CA ASN A 24 -9.12 -12.79 -10.62
C ASN A 24 -9.05 -12.79 -9.08
N GLU A 25 -8.01 -12.17 -8.51
CA GLU A 25 -7.84 -12.07 -7.06
C GLU A 25 -8.94 -11.19 -6.44
N ILE A 26 -9.23 -10.02 -7.03
CA ILE A 26 -10.30 -9.14 -6.57
C ILE A 26 -11.68 -9.81 -6.65
N ALA A 27 -11.97 -10.53 -7.75
CA ALA A 27 -13.23 -11.25 -7.89
C ALA A 27 -13.46 -12.29 -6.77
N SER A 28 -12.38 -12.88 -6.24
CA SER A 28 -12.46 -13.81 -5.10
C SER A 28 -12.89 -13.10 -3.81
N PHE A 29 -12.34 -11.92 -3.52
CA PHE A 29 -12.73 -11.11 -2.35
C PHE A 29 -14.19 -10.67 -2.40
N LEU A 30 -14.68 -10.30 -3.59
CA LEU A 30 -16.07 -9.87 -3.74
C LEU A 30 -17.07 -10.99 -3.46
N LYS A 31 -16.68 -12.26 -3.66
CA LYS A 31 -17.48 -13.44 -3.32
C LYS A 31 -17.37 -13.86 -1.86
N ASP A 32 -16.29 -13.49 -1.17
CA ASP A 32 -16.08 -13.83 0.23
C ASP A 32 -17.11 -13.16 1.14
N LYS A 33 -17.82 -13.96 1.95
CA LYS A 33 -18.86 -13.49 2.88
C LYS A 33 -18.30 -12.70 4.06
N ARG A 34 -16.99 -12.80 4.33
CA ARG A 34 -16.27 -12.09 5.40
C ARG A 34 -15.89 -10.66 5.00
N ILE A 35 -15.88 -10.35 3.70
CA ILE A 35 -15.72 -8.98 3.23
C ILE A 35 -17.01 -8.20 3.50
N SER A 36 -16.87 -7.07 4.18
CA SER A 36 -18.00 -6.26 4.60
C SER A 36 -18.78 -5.72 3.40
N LYS A 37 -20.08 -5.49 3.60
CA LYS A 37 -20.92 -4.86 2.57
C LYS A 37 -20.40 -3.48 2.19
N ALA A 38 -19.89 -2.71 3.16
CA ALA A 38 -19.30 -1.39 2.91
C ALA A 38 -18.09 -1.47 1.96
N ALA A 39 -17.18 -2.42 2.16
CA ALA A 39 -16.03 -2.62 1.29
C ALA A 39 -16.45 -2.97 -0.16
N LYS A 40 -17.42 -3.87 -0.32
CA LYS A 40 -17.95 -4.21 -1.66
C LYS A 40 -18.66 -3.03 -2.32
N ASP A 41 -19.47 -2.31 -1.55
CA ASP A 41 -20.17 -1.13 -2.05
C ASP A 41 -19.20 -0.02 -2.47
N TYR A 42 -18.11 0.19 -1.72
CA TYR A 42 -17.05 1.14 -2.10
C TYR A 42 -16.33 0.71 -3.37
N TYR A 43 -15.92 -0.56 -3.45
CA TYR A 43 -15.28 -1.12 -4.65
C TYR A 43 -16.15 -0.94 -5.90
N HIS A 44 -17.46 -1.15 -5.79
CA HIS A 44 -18.41 -0.94 -6.89
C HIS A 44 -18.80 0.52 -7.13
N GLY A 45 -18.18 1.48 -6.44
CA GLY A 45 -18.45 2.91 -6.62
C GLY A 45 -19.83 3.36 -6.14
N LYS A 46 -20.49 2.59 -5.27
CA LYS A 46 -21.84 2.94 -4.77
C LYS A 46 -21.83 4.10 -3.77
N PHE A 47 -20.66 4.48 -3.27
CA PHE A 47 -20.47 5.71 -2.51
C PHE A 47 -19.02 6.18 -2.63
N LYS A 48 -18.79 7.47 -2.40
CA LYS A 48 -17.45 8.07 -2.30
C LYS A 48 -16.97 8.09 -0.86
N ALA A 49 -15.68 7.86 -0.67
CA ALA A 49 -15.07 8.01 0.64
C ALA A 49 -15.16 9.46 1.11
N THR A 50 -15.55 9.62 2.37
CA THR A 50 -15.66 10.88 3.12
C THR A 50 -15.30 10.58 4.58
N ASP A 51 -15.13 11.61 5.40
CA ASP A 51 -14.84 11.60 6.84
C ASP A 51 -16.01 11.04 7.68
N ASN A 52 -16.48 9.84 7.36
CA ASN A 52 -17.61 9.21 8.03
C ASN A 52 -17.33 7.78 8.49
N ALA A 53 -18.19 7.30 9.39
CA ALA A 53 -18.08 5.96 9.98
C ALA A 53 -18.06 4.83 8.93
N LYS A 54 -18.70 5.03 7.77
CA LYS A 54 -18.72 4.01 6.70
C LYS A 54 -17.36 3.87 6.05
N THR A 55 -16.68 4.96 5.73
CA THR A 55 -15.31 4.96 5.21
C THR A 55 -14.36 4.38 6.25
N PHE A 56 -14.42 4.85 7.49
CA PHE A 56 -13.54 4.36 8.55
C PHE A 56 -13.77 2.89 8.86
N SER A 57 -14.99 2.36 8.71
CA SER A 57 -15.23 0.91 8.83
C SER A 57 -14.45 0.07 7.81
N ILE A 58 -14.07 0.63 6.65
CA ILE A 58 -13.20 -0.04 5.67
C ILE A 58 -11.74 0.08 6.11
N VAL A 59 -11.31 1.27 6.49
CA VAL A 59 -9.92 1.57 6.87
C VAL A 59 -9.53 0.79 8.12
N ASP A 60 -10.37 0.76 9.15
CA ASP A 60 -10.08 0.06 10.41
C ASP A 60 -9.91 -1.47 10.20
N ASN A 61 -10.48 -2.02 9.13
CA ASN A 61 -10.32 -3.43 8.78
C ASN A 61 -8.92 -3.79 8.23
N ILE A 62 -8.02 -2.82 8.01
CA ILE A 62 -6.59 -3.16 7.77
C ILE A 62 -5.97 -3.86 8.99
N LEU A 63 -6.51 -3.62 10.19
CA LEU A 63 -6.11 -4.26 11.45
C LEU A 63 -6.81 -5.60 11.71
N THR A 64 -7.61 -6.11 10.76
CA THR A 64 -8.31 -7.38 10.94
C THR A 64 -7.32 -8.51 11.22
N LYS A 65 -7.69 -9.41 12.14
CA LYS A 65 -6.92 -10.64 12.40
C LYS A 65 -7.02 -11.65 11.25
N ASN A 66 -7.95 -11.42 10.31
CA ASN A 66 -8.10 -12.29 9.15
C ASN A 66 -7.11 -11.93 8.03
N PHE A 67 -5.99 -12.65 8.02
CA PHE A 67 -4.93 -12.52 7.01
C PHE A 67 -5.42 -12.71 5.58
N GLN A 68 -6.49 -13.47 5.35
CA GLN A 68 -6.99 -13.71 4.00
C GLN A 68 -7.68 -12.46 3.45
N THR A 69 -8.46 -11.74 4.25
CA THR A 69 -9.23 -10.57 3.78
C THR A 69 -8.44 -9.26 3.84
N ARG A 70 -7.40 -9.20 4.68
CA ARG A 70 -6.61 -7.98 4.89
C ARG A 70 -6.04 -7.35 3.60
N PRO A 71 -5.50 -8.12 2.63
CA PRO A 71 -4.99 -7.54 1.38
C PRO A 71 -6.04 -6.72 0.63
N PHE A 72 -7.31 -7.15 0.64
CA PHE A 72 -8.40 -6.40 0.02
C PHE A 72 -8.70 -5.09 0.76
N TYR A 73 -8.70 -5.10 2.09
CA TYR A 73 -8.88 -3.86 2.86
C TYR A 73 -7.71 -2.89 2.70
N LEU A 74 -6.48 -3.38 2.60
CA LEU A 74 -5.31 -2.56 2.28
C LEU A 74 -5.40 -1.96 0.87
N TYR A 75 -5.87 -2.75 -0.10
CA TYR A 75 -6.16 -2.27 -1.45
C TYR A 75 -7.18 -1.13 -1.44
N LEU A 76 -8.35 -1.33 -0.83
CA LEU A 76 -9.39 -0.30 -0.77
C LEU A 76 -8.91 0.94 0.00
N THR A 77 -8.22 0.75 1.12
CA THR A 77 -7.65 1.85 1.90
C THR A 77 -6.67 2.68 1.08
N THR A 78 -5.82 2.03 0.28
CA THR A 78 -4.90 2.74 -0.63
C THR A 78 -5.65 3.52 -1.72
N GLN A 79 -6.76 2.97 -2.24
CA GLN A 79 -7.64 3.70 -3.15
C GLN A 79 -8.33 4.89 -2.47
N ILE A 80 -8.69 4.77 -1.19
CA ILE A 80 -9.25 5.87 -0.41
C ILE A 80 -8.21 6.98 -0.24
N MET A 81 -6.99 6.63 0.20
CA MET A 81 -5.84 7.57 0.32
C MET A 81 -5.58 8.34 -0.96
N LYS A 82 -5.61 7.65 -2.10
CA LYS A 82 -5.38 8.27 -3.41
C LYS A 82 -6.39 9.39 -3.73
N ASN A 83 -7.61 9.29 -3.21
CA ASN A 83 -8.72 10.19 -3.56
C ASN A 83 -9.17 11.06 -2.38
N SER A 84 -8.44 11.03 -1.25
CA SER A 84 -8.78 11.79 -0.05
C SER A 84 -8.10 13.16 -0.05
N ASP A 85 -8.78 14.14 0.53
CA ASP A 85 -8.26 15.47 0.84
C ASP A 85 -8.76 15.90 2.24
N GLY A 86 -8.29 17.05 2.71
CA GLY A 86 -8.70 17.68 3.97
C GLY A 86 -8.70 16.71 5.16
N ALA A 87 -9.74 16.79 5.99
CA ALA A 87 -9.88 15.99 7.22
C ALA A 87 -9.79 14.47 6.98
N LEU A 88 -10.26 13.97 5.84
CA LEU A 88 -10.15 12.54 5.54
C LEU A 88 -8.68 12.15 5.29
N SER A 89 -7.90 12.99 4.59
CA SER A 89 -6.49 12.71 4.32
C SER A 89 -5.63 12.72 5.59
N GLU A 90 -5.94 13.60 6.55
CA GLU A 90 -5.28 13.66 7.86
C GLU A 90 -5.50 12.36 8.64
N GLU A 91 -6.76 11.95 8.77
CA GLU A 91 -7.15 10.70 9.45
C GLU A 91 -6.55 9.43 8.81
N LEU A 92 -6.33 9.46 7.49
CA LEU A 92 -5.64 8.38 6.77
C LEU A 92 -4.13 8.44 6.94
N GLY A 93 -3.56 9.64 7.01
CA GLY A 93 -2.17 9.92 7.35
C GLY A 93 -1.76 9.26 8.65
N LEU A 94 -2.48 9.59 9.72
CA LEU A 94 -2.28 9.01 11.06
C LEU A 94 -2.37 7.48 11.02
N ARG A 95 -3.45 6.93 10.47
CA ARG A 95 -3.64 5.47 10.39
C ARG A 95 -2.57 4.76 9.56
N ALA A 96 -2.12 5.37 8.45
CA ALA A 96 -1.05 4.81 7.62
C ALA A 96 0.28 4.75 8.38
N LYS A 97 0.62 5.85 9.04
CA LYS A 97 1.83 6.00 9.87
C LYS A 97 1.85 4.94 10.97
N GLU A 98 0.78 4.88 11.76
CA GLU A 98 0.64 3.91 12.85
C GLU A 98 0.65 2.46 12.37
N TYR A 99 -0.05 2.15 11.27
CA TYR A 99 -0.09 0.79 10.74
C TYR A 99 1.30 0.30 10.30
N LEU A 100 2.10 1.15 9.66
CA LEU A 100 3.48 0.81 9.29
C LEU A 100 4.41 0.69 10.50
N GLU A 101 4.20 1.47 11.56
CA GLU A 101 4.97 1.34 12.80
C GLU A 101 4.62 0.08 13.59
N GLN A 102 3.37 -0.37 13.53
CA GLN A 102 2.88 -1.53 14.29
C GLN A 102 3.05 -2.85 13.52
N HIS A 103 2.78 -2.83 12.21
CA HIS A 103 2.73 -4.01 11.35
C HIS A 103 3.48 -3.81 10.02
N PRO A 104 4.78 -3.41 10.05
CA PRO A 104 5.51 -3.05 8.84
C PRO A 104 5.55 -4.18 7.82
N ASP A 105 5.80 -5.42 8.25
CA ASP A 105 5.90 -6.55 7.34
C ASP A 105 4.61 -6.80 6.54
N TRP A 106 3.44 -6.58 7.15
CA TRP A 106 2.17 -6.78 6.46
C TRP A 106 1.89 -5.66 5.46
N ALA A 107 2.21 -4.42 5.83
CA ALA A 107 2.12 -3.28 4.91
C ALA A 107 3.06 -3.47 3.71
N LEU A 108 4.32 -3.78 3.97
CA LEU A 108 5.37 -3.89 2.96
C LEU A 108 5.16 -5.10 2.05
N LEU A 109 4.71 -6.24 2.60
CA LEU A 109 4.33 -7.40 1.79
C LEU A 109 3.18 -7.06 0.84
N PHE A 110 2.17 -6.33 1.31
CA PHE A 110 1.09 -5.86 0.46
C PHE A 110 1.58 -4.91 -0.63
N LEU A 111 2.41 -3.92 -0.30
CA LEU A 111 2.92 -2.93 -1.26
C LEU A 111 3.78 -3.52 -2.39
N ARG A 112 4.23 -4.78 -2.24
CA ARG A 112 4.91 -5.56 -3.29
C ARG A 112 4.07 -6.69 -3.86
N GLY A 113 2.88 -6.92 -3.32
CA GLY A 113 1.99 -7.99 -3.72
C GLY A 113 1.27 -7.68 -5.02
N ASN A 114 0.58 -8.68 -5.57
CA ASN A 114 -0.10 -8.55 -6.87
C ASN A 114 -1.22 -7.49 -6.85
N LEU A 115 -1.89 -7.29 -5.72
CA LEU A 115 -2.93 -6.26 -5.61
C LEU A 115 -2.40 -4.83 -5.64
N ALA A 116 -1.09 -4.63 -5.46
CA ALA A 116 -0.49 -3.30 -5.44
C ALA A 116 0.00 -2.88 -6.82
N THR A 117 -0.33 -1.65 -7.22
CA THR A 117 0.29 -1.03 -8.39
C THR A 117 1.59 -0.33 -8.01
N PRO A 118 2.52 -0.08 -8.96
CA PRO A 118 3.77 0.64 -8.66
C PRO A 118 3.57 1.99 -7.96
N SER A 119 2.44 2.66 -8.20
CA SER A 119 2.09 3.92 -7.55
C SER A 119 1.71 3.81 -6.07
N PHE A 120 1.40 2.61 -5.55
CA PHE A 120 0.93 2.46 -4.16
C PHE A 120 1.99 2.89 -3.15
N ILE A 121 3.26 2.60 -3.39
CA ILE A 121 4.34 3.08 -2.52
C ILE A 121 4.36 4.61 -2.48
N SER A 122 4.16 5.28 -3.62
CA SER A 122 4.11 6.75 -3.68
C SER A 122 2.89 7.31 -2.94
N ILE A 123 1.72 6.66 -3.07
CA ILE A 123 0.50 7.07 -2.36
C ILE A 123 0.70 6.99 -0.85
N TRP A 124 1.25 5.87 -0.37
CA TRP A 124 1.55 5.71 1.06
C TRP A 124 2.62 6.70 1.52
N ALA A 125 3.67 6.93 0.71
CA ALA A 125 4.72 7.88 1.05
C ALA A 125 4.18 9.32 1.17
N GLU A 126 3.30 9.73 0.25
CA GLU A 126 2.65 11.04 0.27
C GLU A 126 1.72 11.19 1.47
N THR A 127 0.91 10.18 1.75
CA THR A 127 -0.02 10.14 2.88
C THR A 127 0.73 10.27 4.23
N ILE A 128 1.82 9.52 4.40
CA ILE A 128 2.63 9.56 5.63
C ILE A 128 3.44 10.86 5.74
N ALA A 129 3.97 11.37 4.62
CA ALA A 129 4.67 12.65 4.62
C ALA A 129 3.72 13.80 5.00
N GLY A 130 2.48 13.78 4.50
CA GLY A 130 1.43 14.74 4.87
C GLY A 130 1.21 14.79 6.38
N GLU A 131 1.03 13.62 6.98
CA GLU A 131 0.91 13.47 8.43
C GLU A 131 2.13 14.00 9.19
N ILE A 132 3.35 13.66 8.74
CA ILE A 132 4.58 14.15 9.39
C ILE A 132 4.70 15.66 9.30
N MET A 133 4.31 16.28 8.18
CA MET A 133 4.35 17.73 8.02
C MET A 133 3.37 18.44 8.97
N ILE A 134 2.24 17.80 9.28
CA ILE A 134 1.26 18.32 10.25
C ILE A 134 1.79 18.18 11.68
N ASP A 135 2.23 16.97 12.06
CA ASP A 135 2.61 16.67 13.44
C ASP A 135 3.95 17.29 13.87
N CYS A 136 4.83 17.55 12.91
CA CYS A 136 6.23 17.88 13.16
C CYS A 136 6.69 19.13 12.43
N GLU A 137 5.84 20.16 12.37
CA GLU A 137 6.17 21.44 11.73
C GLU A 137 7.55 21.96 12.20
N GLY A 138 8.45 22.18 11.23
CA GLY A 138 9.84 22.61 11.44
C GLY A 138 10.82 21.53 11.90
N LYS A 139 10.39 20.26 12.00
CA LYS A 139 11.19 19.09 12.42
C LYS A 139 10.90 17.85 11.56
N GLU A 140 10.37 18.03 10.36
CA GLU A 140 9.78 16.99 9.51
C GLU A 140 10.82 15.90 9.17
N LYS A 141 12.03 16.29 8.77
CA LYS A 141 13.13 15.33 8.51
C LYS A 141 13.50 14.50 9.73
N GLN A 142 13.50 15.10 10.91
CA GLN A 142 13.77 14.37 12.15
C GLN A 142 12.66 13.36 12.44
N CYS A 143 11.40 13.77 12.30
CA CYS A 143 10.25 12.88 12.51
C CYS A 143 10.17 11.76 11.47
N ALA A 144 10.42 12.04 10.19
CA ALA A 144 10.49 11.02 9.15
C ALA A 144 11.56 9.97 9.48
N LYS A 145 12.73 10.40 9.97
CA LYS A 145 13.78 9.49 10.42
C LYS A 145 13.34 8.65 11.62
N GLN A 146 12.72 9.27 12.62
CA GLN A 146 12.23 8.57 13.83
C GLN A 146 11.13 7.55 13.50
N TRP A 147 10.20 7.91 12.62
CA TRP A 147 9.16 7.02 12.09
C TRP A 147 9.80 5.80 11.40
N TYR A 148 10.77 6.03 10.49
CA TYR A 148 11.50 4.96 9.83
C TYR A 148 12.24 4.05 10.81
N GLU A 149 12.96 4.62 11.78
CA GLU A 149 13.68 3.85 12.80
C GLU A 149 12.72 3.00 13.63
N THR A 150 11.53 3.50 13.93
CA THR A 150 10.49 2.78 14.67
C THR A 150 9.94 1.60 13.87
N ALA A 151 9.59 1.80 12.60
CA ALA A 151 9.15 0.74 11.71
C ALA A 151 10.26 -0.31 11.46
N ASN A 152 11.49 0.14 11.22
CA ASN A 152 12.63 -0.71 10.90
C ASN A 152 12.99 -1.69 12.04
N LYS A 153 12.78 -1.30 13.31
CA LYS A 153 12.98 -2.21 14.47
C LYS A 153 12.11 -3.47 14.41
N LYS A 154 10.95 -3.40 13.76
CA LYS A 154 9.99 -4.50 13.64
C LYS A 154 9.95 -5.13 12.23
N THR A 155 10.75 -4.61 11.29
CA THR A 155 10.74 -5.05 9.90
C THR A 155 11.70 -6.23 9.71
N SER A 156 11.18 -7.30 9.13
CA SER A 156 11.94 -8.48 8.73
C SER A 156 12.96 -8.17 7.63
N THR A 157 14.07 -8.93 7.60
CA THR A 157 15.19 -8.69 6.66
C THR A 157 14.75 -8.65 5.19
N ASN A 158 13.79 -9.49 4.78
CA ASN A 158 13.27 -9.53 3.40
C ASN A 158 12.42 -8.32 3.03
N GLN A 159 11.88 -7.56 4.00
CA GLN A 159 11.08 -6.36 3.75
C GLN A 159 11.87 -5.05 3.92
N LYS A 160 13.09 -5.10 4.46
CA LYS A 160 13.91 -3.90 4.73
C LYS A 160 14.13 -3.01 3.51
N GLN A 161 14.41 -3.58 2.35
CA GLN A 161 14.64 -2.78 1.14
C GLN A 161 13.39 -1.96 0.76
N THR A 162 12.21 -2.56 0.89
CA THR A 162 10.95 -1.88 0.58
C THR A 162 10.64 -0.78 1.59
N LEU A 163 10.96 -0.99 2.87
CA LEU A 163 10.87 0.07 3.86
C LEU A 163 11.83 1.23 3.54
N VAL A 164 13.06 0.93 3.11
CA VAL A 164 14.04 1.95 2.70
C VAL A 164 13.52 2.74 1.49
N ASP A 165 12.92 2.07 0.51
CA ASP A 165 12.36 2.73 -0.67
C ASP A 165 11.18 3.63 -0.32
N LEU A 166 10.31 3.17 0.59
CA LEU A 166 9.21 3.97 1.12
C LEU A 166 9.74 5.19 1.90
N TYR A 167 10.70 4.99 2.81
CA TYR A 167 11.31 6.05 3.60
C TYR A 167 12.00 7.11 2.74
N ARG A 168 12.70 6.70 1.68
CA ARG A 168 13.30 7.63 0.72
C ARG A 168 12.25 8.55 0.11
N GLN A 169 11.09 8.00 -0.24
CA GLN A 169 9.98 8.77 -0.80
C GLN A 169 9.30 9.68 0.22
N VAL A 170 9.12 9.23 1.46
CA VAL A 170 8.60 10.07 2.57
C VAL A 170 9.56 11.24 2.84
N SER A 171 10.84 10.94 3.01
CA SER A 171 11.87 11.93 3.34
C SER A 171 12.05 12.98 2.24
N ALA A 172 11.94 12.59 0.97
CA ALA A 172 12.04 13.51 -0.16
C ALA A 172 10.89 14.54 -0.20
N ARG A 173 9.79 14.30 0.52
CA ARG A 173 8.63 15.18 0.63
C ARG A 173 8.67 16.06 1.88
N CYS A 174 9.52 15.75 2.85
CA CYS A 174 9.65 16.51 4.09
C CYS A 174 10.68 17.64 3.90
N PRO A 175 10.32 18.91 4.19
CA PRO A 175 11.20 20.07 3.99
C PRO A 175 12.45 20.09 4.88
#